data_AF-A0A9D8HZP6-F1
#
_entry.id   AF-A0A9D8HZP6-F1
#
_cell.length_a   1.000
_cell.length_b   1.000
_cell.length_c   1.000
_cell.angle_alpha   90.00
_cell.angle_beta   90.00
_cell.angle_gamma   90.00
#
_symmetry.space_group_name_H-M   'P 1'
#
loop_
_entity.id
_entity.type
_entity.pdbx_description
1 polymer ?
#
loop_
_entity_poly.entity_id
_entity_poly.type
_entity_poly.pdbx_seq_one_letter_code
_entity_poly.pdbx_strand_id
1 'polypeptide(L)'
;MNWKLARRVHLYLGCFFAPLLVFYVATGWYQTFNTNRNKSLAEADSWVEKLASVHKDRVYPSAKATSYSTKFFEALVVVMSVAVLLTVGLGIALALKAGASRWPVLAALILGVVMPILALWMGQRVE
;
A
#
# COMPACT_ATOMS: atom_id res chain seq x y z
N MET A 1 -25.92 6.46 -10.28
CA MET A 1 -24.73 7.08 -9.64
C MET A 1 -24.42 8.41 -10.32
N ASN A 2 -24.39 9.52 -9.56
CA ASN A 2 -24.04 10.83 -10.09
C ASN A 2 -22.54 10.88 -10.44
N TRP A 3 -22.19 11.03 -11.72
CA TRP A 3 -20.79 10.95 -12.17
C TRP A 3 -19.95 12.15 -11.77
N LYS A 4 -20.57 13.31 -11.58
CA LYS A 4 -19.89 14.47 -11.00
C LYS A 4 -19.51 14.19 -9.54
N LEU A 5 -20.39 13.52 -8.80
CA LEU A 5 -20.11 13.09 -7.42
C LEU A 5 -19.00 12.03 -7.38
N ALA A 6 -19.06 10.99 -8.24
CA ALA A 6 -18.02 9.96 -8.31
C ALA A 6 -16.62 10.54 -8.54
N ARG A 7 -16.49 11.53 -9.45
CA ARG A 7 -15.22 12.24 -9.70
C ARG A 7 -14.76 13.04 -8.47
N ARG A 8 -15.66 13.74 -7.78
CA ARG A 8 -15.32 14.49 -6.55
C ARG A 8 -14.88 13.57 -5.43
N VAL A 9 -15.60 12.46 -5.21
CA VAL A 9 -15.27 11.45 -4.19
C VAL A 9 -13.90 10.85 -4.49
N HIS A 10 -13.65 10.42 -5.74
CA HIS A 10 -12.35 9.91 -6.16
C HIS A 10 -11.22 10.93 -5.92
N LEU A 11 -11.44 12.20 -6.27
CA LEU A 11 -10.46 13.27 -6.06
C LEU A 11 -10.14 13.45 -4.57
N TYR A 12 -11.14 13.61 -3.70
CA TYR A 12 -10.89 13.89 -2.29
C TYR A 12 -10.31 12.68 -1.54
N LEU A 13 -10.81 11.47 -1.82
CA LEU A 13 -10.21 10.25 -1.27
C LEU A 13 -8.76 10.10 -1.73
N GLY A 14 -8.50 10.30 -3.03
CA GLY A 14 -7.15 10.26 -3.59
C GLY A 14 -6.22 11.27 -2.93
N CYS A 15 -6.60 12.55 -2.86
CA CYS A 15 -5.75 13.60 -2.29
C CYS A 15 -5.45 13.40 -0.80
N PHE A 16 -6.44 12.95 -0.02
CA PHE A 16 -6.24 12.76 1.43
C PHE A 16 -5.39 11.52 1.73
N PHE A 17 -5.70 10.39 1.09
CA PHE A 17 -5.04 9.12 1.40
C PHE A 17 -3.73 8.89 0.62
N ALA A 18 -3.51 9.55 -0.52
CA ALA A 18 -2.28 9.42 -1.30
C ALA A 18 -0.98 9.62 -0.49
N PRO A 19 -0.79 10.70 0.31
CA PRO A 19 0.45 10.87 1.06
C PRO A 19 0.68 9.74 2.08
N LEU A 20 -0.40 9.26 2.72
CA LEU A 20 -0.33 8.14 3.67
C LEU A 20 0.03 6.83 2.96
N LEU A 21 -0.58 6.57 1.80
CA LEU A 21 -0.32 5.37 1.00
C LEU A 21 1.07 5.40 0.40
N VAL A 22 1.58 6.55 -0.04
CA VAL A 22 2.97 6.71 -0.52
C VAL A 22 3.95 6.35 0.59
N PHE A 23 3.74 6.87 1.81
CA PHE A 23 4.56 6.50 2.96
C PHE A 23 4.52 4.98 3.22
N TYR A 24 3.33 4.39 3.22
CA TYR A 24 3.16 2.96 3.46
C TYR A 24 3.82 2.12 2.36
N VAL A 25 3.57 2.40 1.09
CA VAL A 25 4.19 1.70 -0.04
C VAL A 25 5.72 1.85 -0.04
N ALA A 26 6.25 3.05 0.22
CA ALA A 26 7.70 3.28 0.26
C ALA A 26 8.39 2.47 1.36
N THR A 27 7.80 2.43 2.56
CA THR A 27 8.35 1.63 3.67
C THR A 27 8.20 0.14 3.47
N GLY A 28 7.14 -0.32 2.79
CA GLY A 28 6.96 -1.72 2.38
C GLY A 28 7.96 -2.15 1.28
N TRP A 29 8.15 -1.30 0.27
CA TRP A 29 9.14 -1.52 -0.79
C TRP A 29 10.55 -1.67 -0.21
N TYR A 30 10.95 -0.76 0.68
CA TYR A 30 12.25 -0.85 1.35
C TYR A 30 12.45 -2.20 2.08
N GLN A 31 11.40 -2.72 2.72
CA GLN A 31 11.44 -4.03 3.40
C GLN A 31 11.58 -5.21 2.43
N THR A 32 11.10 -5.11 1.20
CA THR A 32 11.29 -6.16 0.18
C THR A 32 12.78 -6.33 -0.19
N PHE A 33 13.56 -5.25 -0.15
CA PHE A 33 14.99 -5.27 -0.48
C PHE A 33 15.91 -5.45 0.73
N ASN A 34 15.43 -5.13 1.94
CA ASN A 34 16.21 -5.22 3.16
C ASN A 34 15.67 -6.30 4.11
N THR A 35 16.22 -7.52 3.98
CA THR A 35 15.85 -8.69 4.81
C THR A 35 16.41 -8.64 6.23
N ASN A 36 17.20 -7.62 6.59
CA ASN A 36 17.68 -7.42 7.95
C ASN A 36 16.50 -7.32 8.92
N ARG A 37 16.26 -8.43 9.62
CA ARG A 37 15.26 -8.56 10.68
C ARG A 37 15.98 -8.33 12.00
N ASN A 38 15.89 -7.10 12.51
CA ASN A 38 16.22 -6.81 13.90
C ASN A 38 15.43 -7.80 14.78
N LYS A 39 16.12 -8.49 15.69
CA LYS A 39 15.52 -9.53 16.54
C LYS A 39 14.71 -8.91 17.67
N SER A 40 14.95 -7.63 17.96
CA SER A 40 14.25 -6.84 18.98
C SER A 40 14.04 -5.39 18.55
N LEU A 41 12.97 -4.76 19.02
CA LEU A 41 12.69 -3.32 18.84
C LEU A 41 13.79 -2.42 19.41
N ALA A 42 14.54 -2.91 20.40
CA ALA A 42 15.65 -2.18 21.01
C ALA A 42 16.89 -2.09 20.09
N GLU A 43 16.96 -2.91 19.03
CA GLU A 43 18.09 -2.94 18.08
C GLU A 43 17.92 -1.96 16.91
N ALA A 44 16.76 -1.31 16.77
CA ALA A 44 16.49 -0.35 15.69
C ALA A 44 17.16 1.01 15.99
N ASP A 45 18.44 1.11 15.64
CA ASP A 45 19.26 2.27 16.00
C ASP A 45 19.13 3.42 14.98
N SER A 46 18.92 3.07 13.71
CA SER A 46 18.80 4.05 12.62
C SER A 46 17.35 4.50 12.34
N TRP A 47 17.18 5.72 11.84
CA TRP A 47 15.87 6.24 11.42
C TRP A 47 15.25 5.41 10.28
N VAL A 48 16.09 4.82 9.42
CA VAL A 48 15.66 3.95 8.32
C VAL A 48 15.08 2.64 8.86
N GLU A 49 15.71 2.02 9.85
CA GLU A 49 15.21 0.80 10.48
C GLU A 49 13.89 1.02 11.21
N LYS A 50 13.73 2.17 11.87
CA LYS A 50 12.46 2.57 12.50
C LYS A 50 11.33 2.80 11.50
N LEU A 51 11.64 3.18 10.26
CA LEU A 51 10.65 3.27 9.19
C LEU A 51 10.36 1.89 8.57
N ALA A 52 11.35 1.01 8.52
CA ALA A 52 11.19 -0.37 8.08
C ALA A 52 10.42 -1.26 9.07
N SER A 53 10.23 -0.83 10.32
CA SER A 53 9.39 -1.55 11.31
C SER A 53 7.89 -1.31 11.11
N VAL A 54 7.49 -0.31 10.32
CA VAL A 54 6.08 0.12 10.17
C VAL A 54 5.14 -1.03 9.76
N HIS A 55 5.58 -1.93 8.88
CA HIS A 55 4.73 -3.05 8.45
C HIS A 55 4.87 -4.31 9.31
N LYS A 56 5.99 -4.47 10.00
CA LYS A 56 6.28 -5.64 10.86
C LYS A 56 5.69 -5.44 12.25
N ASP A 57 6.14 -4.38 12.92
CA ASP A 57 5.88 -4.16 14.33
C ASP A 57 4.73 -3.19 14.56
N ARG A 58 4.33 -2.41 13.54
CA ARG A 58 3.22 -1.43 13.60
C ARG A 58 3.40 -0.38 14.69
N VAL A 59 4.65 -0.16 15.09
CA VAL A 59 5.08 0.79 16.13
C VAL A 59 6.33 1.53 15.65
N TYR A 60 6.58 2.67 16.28
CA TYR A 60 7.83 3.41 16.13
C TYR A 60 8.75 3.10 17.32
N PRO A 61 9.87 2.37 17.12
CA PRO A 61 10.72 1.96 18.22
C PRO A 61 11.37 3.14 18.96
N SER A 62 11.33 3.09 20.29
CA SER A 62 11.93 4.07 21.20
C SER A 62 12.51 3.38 22.43
N ALA A 63 13.79 3.64 22.71
CA ALA A 63 14.48 3.12 23.91
C ALA A 63 13.84 3.59 25.24
N LYS A 64 13.00 4.64 25.21
CA LYS A 64 12.29 5.16 26.38
C LYS A 64 10.91 4.55 26.60
N ALA A 65 10.38 3.80 25.64
CA ALA A 65 9.04 3.23 25.72
C ALA A 65 9.07 1.87 26.44
N THR A 66 8.17 1.69 27.42
CA THR A 66 8.03 0.45 28.19
C THR A 66 6.96 -0.49 27.62
N SER A 67 6.03 0.05 26.82
CA SER A 67 5.01 -0.71 26.10
C SER A 67 4.55 0.06 24.86
N TYR A 68 3.89 -0.62 23.93
CA TYR A 68 3.34 -0.03 22.71
C TYR A 68 1.90 -0.46 22.48
N SER A 69 1.09 0.43 21.89
CA SER A 69 -0.24 0.11 21.37
C SER A 69 -0.26 0.26 19.86
N THR A 70 -0.64 -0.80 19.15
CA THR A 70 -0.72 -0.83 17.69
C THR A 70 -2.10 -0.44 17.17
N LYS A 71 -3.11 -0.36 18.03
CA LYS A 71 -4.53 -0.30 17.62
C LYS A 71 -4.89 0.91 16.78
N PHE A 72 -4.33 2.06 17.10
CA PHE A 72 -4.54 3.27 16.30
C PHE A 72 -3.98 3.10 14.89
N PHE A 73 -2.75 2.60 14.77
CA PHE A 73 -2.10 2.40 13.48
C PHE A 73 -2.77 1.27 12.67
N GLU A 74 -3.17 0.17 13.32
CA GLU A 74 -3.98 -0.90 12.70
C GLU A 74 -5.27 -0.34 12.09
N ALA A 75 -6.03 0.46 12.85
CA ALA A 75 -7.25 1.09 12.37
C ALA A 75 -6.97 2.03 11.19
N LEU A 76 -5.90 2.82 11.26
CA LEU A 76 -5.48 3.70 10.17
C LEU A 76 -5.17 2.90 8.89
N VAL A 77 -4.41 1.81 8.99
CA VAL A 77 -4.09 0.93 7.84
C VAL A 77 -5.35 0.31 7.24
N VAL A 78 -6.32 -0.11 8.06
CA VAL A 78 -7.61 -0.63 7.58
C VAL A 78 -8.38 0.45 6.82
N VAL A 79 -8.50 1.66 7.38
CA VAL A 79 -9.18 2.79 6.72
C VAL A 79 -8.49 3.14 5.41
N MET A 80 -7.16 3.23 5.39
CA MET A 80 -6.37 3.47 4.18
C MET A 80 -6.59 2.39 3.11
N SER A 81 -6.63 1.12 3.52
CA SER A 81 -6.85 -0.03 2.63
C SER A 81 -8.24 0.01 2.00
N VAL A 82 -9.27 0.30 2.79
CA VAL A 82 -10.64 0.48 2.27
C VAL A 82 -10.69 1.68 1.32
N ALA A 83 -10.09 2.81 1.70
CA ALA A 83 -10.10 4.02 0.90
C ALA A 83 -9.37 3.84 -0.44
N VAL A 84 -8.22 3.14 -0.49
CA VAL A 84 -7.50 2.88 -1.74
C VAL A 84 -8.29 1.95 -2.65
N LEU A 85 -8.92 0.90 -2.11
CA LEU A 85 -9.75 -0.02 -2.90
C LEU A 85 -10.94 0.72 -3.54
N LEU A 86 -11.62 1.57 -2.77
CA LEU A 86 -12.70 2.41 -3.28
C LEU A 86 -12.20 3.38 -4.34
N THR A 87 -11.05 4.03 -4.10
CA THR A 87 -10.46 5.01 -5.03
C THR A 87 -10.05 4.35 -6.35
N VAL A 88 -9.44 3.16 -6.30
CA VAL A 88 -9.07 2.35 -7.47
C VAL A 88 -10.33 1.93 -8.24
N GLY A 89 -11.35 1.40 -7.56
CA GLY A 89 -12.61 1.01 -8.19
C GLY A 89 -13.30 2.20 -8.89
N LEU A 90 -13.34 3.37 -8.24
CA LEU A 90 -13.85 4.59 -8.85
C LEU A 90 -13.00 5.02 -10.05
N GLY A 91 -11.67 4.95 -9.96
CA GLY A 91 -10.76 5.29 -11.06
C GLY A 91 -10.99 4.41 -12.30
N ILE A 92 -11.12 3.09 -12.10
CA ILE A 92 -11.42 2.14 -13.18
C ILE A 92 -12.78 2.44 -13.81
N ALA A 93 -13.81 2.66 -12.99
CA ALA A 93 -15.15 2.95 -13.48
C ALA A 93 -15.18 4.26 -14.29
N LEU A 94 -14.47 5.29 -13.83
CA LEU A 94 -14.31 6.56 -14.54
C LEU A 94 -13.56 6.36 -15.87
N ALA A 95 -12.49 5.56 -15.89
CA ALA A 95 -11.71 5.27 -17.09
C ALA A 95 -12.52 4.53 -18.15
N LEU A 96 -13.28 3.49 -17.76
CA LEU A 96 -14.13 2.73 -18.67
C LEU A 96 -15.25 3.57 -19.29
N LYS A 97 -15.70 4.62 -18.60
CA LYS A 97 -16.75 5.52 -19.10
C LYS A 97 -16.21 6.70 -19.91
N ALA A 98 -14.96 7.10 -19.72
CA ALA A 98 -14.36 8.25 -20.39
C ALA A 98 -13.82 7.92 -21.80
N GLY A 99 -13.47 6.66 -22.09
CA GLY A 99 -12.81 6.26 -23.32
C GLY A 99 -13.74 5.73 -24.43
N ALA A 100 -13.31 5.88 -25.68
CA ALA A 100 -13.98 5.31 -26.86
C ALA A 100 -13.83 3.78 -26.96
N SER A 101 -12.81 3.19 -26.31
CA SER A 101 -12.63 1.74 -26.22
C SER A 101 -12.19 1.30 -24.83
N ARG A 102 -12.79 0.21 -24.33
CA ARG A 102 -12.52 -0.38 -23.01
C ARG A 102 -11.31 -1.32 -22.98
N TRP A 103 -10.82 -1.72 -24.15
CA TRP A 103 -9.76 -2.73 -24.30
C TRP A 103 -8.43 -2.34 -23.64
N PRO A 104 -7.90 -1.11 -23.79
CA PRO A 104 -6.66 -0.74 -23.11
C PRO A 104 -6.77 -0.82 -21.58
N VAL A 105 -7.93 -0.44 -21.03
CA VAL A 105 -8.19 -0.50 -19.58
C VAL A 105 -8.21 -1.95 -19.11
N LEU A 106 -8.93 -2.84 -19.81
CA LEU A 106 -8.98 -4.26 -19.47
C LEU A 106 -7.61 -4.94 -19.59
N ALA A 107 -6.87 -4.64 -20.66
CA ALA A 107 -5.52 -5.18 -20.86
C ALA A 107 -4.58 -4.76 -19.72
N ALA A 108 -4.61 -3.48 -19.31
CA ALA A 108 -3.81 -2.99 -18.19
C ALA A 108 -4.17 -3.68 -16.86
N LEU A 109 -5.47 -3.91 -16.59
CA LEU A 109 -5.91 -4.61 -15.38
C LEU A 109 -5.45 -6.07 -15.35
N ILE A 110 -5.60 -6.78 -16.47
CA ILE A 110 -5.15 -8.18 -16.60
C ILE A 110 -3.64 -8.25 -16.38
N LEU A 111 -2.87 -7.41 -17.07
CA LEU A 111 -1.42 -7.36 -16.94
C LEU A 111 -0.98 -7.04 -15.50
N GLY A 112 -1.66 -6.12 -14.82
CA GLY A 112 -1.36 -5.75 -13.44
C GLY A 112 -1.50 -6.92 -12.45
N VAL A 113 -2.39 -7.87 -12.71
CA VAL A 113 -2.56 -9.08 -11.88
C VAL A 113 -1.60 -10.19 -12.31
N VAL A 114 -1.46 -10.42 -13.62
CA VAL A 114 -0.67 -11.53 -14.16
C VAL A 114 0.83 -11.32 -13.92
N MET A 115 1.33 -10.09 -14.07
CA MET A 115 2.76 -9.79 -13.97
C MET A 115 3.41 -10.22 -12.63
N PRO A 116 2.88 -9.87 -11.44
CA PRO A 116 3.48 -10.31 -10.19
C PRO A 116 3.43 -11.83 -9.99
N ILE A 117 2.38 -12.51 -10.46
CA ILE A 117 2.26 -13.97 -10.39
C ILE A 117 3.37 -14.63 -11.23
N LEU A 118 3.55 -14.16 -12.46
CA LEU A 118 4.62 -14.64 -13.34
C LEU A 118 6.00 -14.39 -12.75
N ALA A 119 6.23 -13.20 -12.17
CA ALA A 119 7.50 -12.87 -11.53
C ALA A 119 7.85 -13.83 -10.38
N LEU A 120 6.87 -14.15 -9.53
CA LEU A 120 7.04 -15.12 -8.44
C LEU A 120 7.26 -16.55 -8.95
N TRP A 121 6.52 -16.95 -9.98
CA TRP A 121 6.65 -18.28 -10.59
C TRP A 121 8.04 -18.49 -11.22
N MET A 122 8.53 -17.51 -11.99
CA MET A 122 9.88 -17.56 -12.57
C MET A 122 11.00 -17.56 -11.52
N GLY A 123 10.72 -17.06 -10.32
CA GLY A 123 11.66 -17.08 -9.20
C GLY A 123 11.79 -18.43 -8.48
N GLN A 124 10.95 -19.42 -8.81
CA GLN A 124 11.00 -20.74 -8.17
C GLN A 124 12.28 -21.48 -8.57
N ARG A 125 13.09 -21.84 -7.58
CA ARG A 125 14.18 -22.81 -7.74
C ARG A 125 13.68 -24.13 -7.18
N VAL A 126 13.64 -25.15 -8.03
CA VAL A 126 13.38 -26.53 -7.62
C VAL A 126 14.76 -27.17 -7.44
N GLU A 127 15.15 -27.38 -6.19
CA GLU A 127 16.33 -28.19 -5.83
C GLU A 127 16.01 -29.68 -5.91
#